data_AF-A0A7D4YNS5-F1
#
_entry.id   AF-A0A7D4YNS5-F1
#
_cell.length_a   1.000
_cell.length_b   1.000
_cell.length_c   1.000
_cell.angle_alpha   90.00
_cell.angle_beta   90.00
_cell.angle_gamma   90.00
#
_symmetry.space_group_name_H-M   'P 1'
#
loop_
_entity.id
_entity.type
_entity.pdbx_description
1 polymer ?
#
loop_
_entity_poly.entity_id
_entity_poly.type
_entity_poly.pdbx_seq_one_letter_code
_entity_poly.pdbx_strand_id
1 'polypeptide(L)'
;MPSHPSLDASPQRRRVARLTGPAAVVVTLGGILAATALSPTFSWTTGALSDLGVTPASAWLFNGSLIVGGIVGTPYAWALYSAAADPLSRLRAAAYLLALVAMTGVGLAPAGRPLHLPFAATFFVVAALTAIVDGVARFRLASGKLSVLAGVLAPAAWPVWTLLLDGRGIAVPEFVGAVLFGVWVVALSPERPMRPS
;
A
#
# COMPACT_ATOMS: atom_id res chain seq x y z
N MET A 1 -17.08 -19.95 -40.69
CA MET A 1 -16.08 -20.25 -39.65
C MET A 1 -16.11 -19.13 -38.62
N PRO A 2 -16.53 -19.37 -37.38
CA PRO A 2 -16.49 -18.36 -36.33
C PRO A 2 -15.03 -18.12 -35.92
N SER A 3 -14.59 -16.87 -35.97
CA SER A 3 -13.30 -16.42 -35.45
C SER A 3 -13.29 -16.56 -33.93
N HIS A 4 -12.56 -17.54 -33.40
CA HIS A 4 -12.23 -17.57 -31.97
C HIS A 4 -11.35 -16.35 -31.64
N PRO A 5 -11.71 -15.53 -30.63
CA PRO A 5 -10.80 -14.51 -30.13
C PRO A 5 -9.55 -15.20 -29.57
N SER A 6 -8.40 -14.88 -30.15
CA SER A 6 -7.09 -15.42 -29.76
C SER A 6 -6.82 -15.15 -28.29
N LEU A 7 -6.55 -16.21 -27.52
CA LEU A 7 -6.20 -16.20 -26.10
C LEU A 7 -4.78 -15.63 -25.82
N ASP A 8 -4.19 -14.90 -26.78
CA ASP A 8 -2.90 -14.21 -26.64
C ASP A 8 -2.93 -13.04 -25.65
N ALA A 9 -4.08 -12.77 -25.04
CA ALA A 9 -4.29 -11.65 -24.13
C ALA A 9 -3.69 -11.85 -22.72
N SER A 10 -3.26 -13.06 -22.33
CA SER A 10 -2.80 -13.32 -20.95
C SER A 10 -1.49 -12.59 -20.57
N PRO A 11 -0.44 -12.48 -21.42
CA PRO A 11 0.80 -11.80 -21.06
C PRO A 11 0.65 -10.27 -21.12
N GLN A 12 -0.08 -9.76 -22.11
CA GLN A 12 -0.36 -8.33 -22.26
C GLN A 12 -1.22 -7.80 -21.11
N ARG A 13 -2.30 -8.52 -20.72
CA ARG A 13 -3.13 -8.16 -19.57
C ARG A 13 -2.31 -8.13 -18.28
N ARG A 14 -1.44 -9.12 -18.07
CA ARG A 14 -0.53 -9.14 -16.91
C ARG A 14 0.44 -7.97 -16.94
N ARG A 15 0.98 -7.61 -18.11
CA ARG A 15 1.88 -6.44 -18.25
C ARG A 15 1.18 -5.14 -17.85
N VAL A 16 -0.07 -4.93 -18.27
CA VAL A 16 -0.86 -3.75 -17.88
C VAL A 16 -1.17 -3.77 -16.39
N ALA A 17 -1.60 -4.91 -15.86
CA ALA A 17 -1.89 -5.08 -14.43
C ALA A 17 -0.68 -4.78 -13.53
N ARG A 18 0.55 -5.11 -13.97
CA ARG A 18 1.79 -4.76 -13.25
C ARG A 18 1.99 -3.26 -13.04
N LEU A 19 1.56 -2.44 -14.01
CA LEU A 19 1.73 -0.99 -13.96
C LEU A 19 0.79 -0.32 -12.96
N THR A 20 -0.30 -0.98 -12.58
CA THR A 20 -1.31 -0.36 -11.72
C THR A 20 -0.86 -0.29 -10.26
N GLY A 21 0.07 -1.16 -9.83
CA GLY A 21 0.70 -1.09 -8.50
C GLY A 21 1.46 0.23 -8.29
N PRO A 22 2.49 0.56 -9.11
CA PRO A 22 3.17 1.85 -9.04
C PRO A 22 2.24 3.05 -9.26
N ALA A 23 1.26 2.94 -10.16
CA ALA A 23 0.28 4.01 -10.36
C ALA A 23 -0.51 4.28 -9.08
N ALA A 24 -0.93 3.24 -8.37
CA ALA A 24 -1.57 3.36 -7.06
C ALA A 24 -0.65 4.04 -6.03
N VAL A 25 0.64 3.67 -5.99
CA VAL A 25 1.62 4.31 -5.09
C VAL A 25 1.74 5.81 -5.37
N VAL A 26 1.84 6.21 -6.64
CA VAL A 26 1.92 7.62 -7.04
C VAL A 26 0.65 8.36 -6.66
N VAL A 27 -0.53 7.79 -6.94
CA VAL A 27 -1.83 8.40 -6.58
C VAL A 27 -1.94 8.58 -5.07
N THR A 28 -1.69 7.53 -4.29
CA THR A 28 -1.84 7.54 -2.84
C THR A 28 -0.82 8.46 -2.17
N LEU A 29 0.49 8.26 -2.39
CA LEU A 29 1.52 9.06 -1.72
C LEU A 29 1.53 10.51 -2.22
N GLY A 30 1.28 10.73 -3.51
CA GLY A 30 1.14 12.05 -4.08
C GLY A 30 -0.07 12.79 -3.49
N GLY A 31 -1.21 12.12 -3.36
CA GLY A 31 -2.40 12.67 -2.72
C GLY A 31 -2.21 12.98 -1.24
N ILE A 32 -1.54 12.10 -0.48
CA ILE A 32 -1.17 12.37 0.92
C ILE A 32 -0.29 13.61 1.02
N LEU A 33 0.81 13.68 0.27
CA LEU A 33 1.73 14.82 0.32
C LEU A 33 1.04 16.13 -0.12
N ALA A 34 0.25 16.10 -1.19
CA ALA A 34 -0.50 17.26 -1.63
C ALA A 34 -1.55 17.70 -0.59
N ALA A 35 -2.21 16.75 0.09
CA ALA A 35 -3.12 17.05 1.20
C ALA A 35 -2.38 17.70 2.39
N THR A 36 -1.17 17.25 2.72
CA THR A 36 -0.34 17.89 3.78
C THR A 36 0.03 19.33 3.42
N ALA A 37 0.34 19.61 2.15
CA ALA A 37 0.67 20.96 1.70
C ALA A 37 -0.55 21.88 1.64
N LEU A 38 -1.75 21.33 1.40
CA LEU A 38 -3.00 22.07 1.31
C LEU A 38 -3.64 22.36 2.67
N SER A 39 -3.34 21.55 3.69
CA SER A 39 -3.95 21.69 5.02
C SER A 39 -3.19 22.73 5.87
N PRO A 40 -3.82 23.87 6.24
CA PRO A 40 -3.16 24.91 7.02
C PRO A 40 -2.93 24.52 8.49
N THR A 41 -3.62 23.49 8.97
CA THR A 41 -3.58 23.02 10.37
C THR A 41 -2.80 21.73 10.54
N PHE A 42 -2.28 21.15 9.47
CA PHE A 42 -1.54 19.89 9.55
C PHE A 42 -0.15 20.09 10.16
N SER A 43 0.22 19.17 11.05
CA SER A 43 1.54 19.13 11.67
C SER A 43 2.06 17.70 11.64
N TRP A 44 3.26 17.52 11.08
CA TRP A 44 3.94 16.22 11.05
C TRP A 44 4.29 15.69 12.45
N THR A 45 4.59 16.58 13.39
CA THR A 45 5.09 16.19 14.72
C THR A 45 3.98 15.98 15.75
N THR A 46 2.79 16.55 15.52
CA THR A 46 1.69 16.49 16.49
C THR A 46 0.40 15.88 15.93
N GLY A 47 0.23 15.81 14.61
CA GLY A 47 -0.97 15.29 13.95
C GLY A 47 -0.87 13.82 13.57
N ALA A 48 -2.00 13.28 13.11
CA ALA A 48 -2.09 12.05 12.33
C ALA A 48 -2.30 12.39 10.85
N LEU A 49 -1.89 11.51 9.93
CA LEU A 49 -2.23 11.69 8.51
C LEU A 49 -3.75 11.72 8.31
N SER A 50 -4.49 10.95 9.10
CA SER A 50 -5.95 10.88 9.01
C SER A 50 -6.67 12.18 9.41
N ASP A 51 -6.01 13.11 10.10
CA ASP A 51 -6.55 14.46 10.36
C ASP A 51 -6.79 15.23 9.06
N LEU A 52 -5.98 14.95 8.02
CA LEU A 52 -6.18 15.49 6.67
C LEU A 52 -7.53 15.06 6.08
N GLY A 53 -8.03 13.88 6.46
CA GLY A 53 -9.27 13.29 5.98
C GLY A 53 -10.54 13.91 6.57
N VAL A 54 -10.41 14.74 7.60
CA VAL A 54 -11.55 15.46 8.23
C VAL A 54 -11.42 16.99 8.11
N THR A 55 -10.29 17.48 7.60
CA THR A 55 -10.06 18.91 7.38
C THR A 55 -10.67 19.34 6.04
N PRO A 56 -11.61 20.31 5.98
CA PRO A 56 -12.35 20.64 4.76
C PRO A 56 -11.50 20.90 3.52
N ALA A 57 -10.35 21.58 3.68
CA ALA A 57 -9.45 21.91 2.57
C ALA A 57 -8.78 20.67 1.94
N SER A 58 -8.46 19.65 2.74
CA SER A 58 -7.64 18.50 2.32
C SER A 58 -8.41 17.17 2.27
N ALA A 59 -9.61 17.09 2.87
CA ALA A 59 -10.33 15.84 3.07
C ALA A 59 -10.63 15.10 1.76
N TRP A 60 -11.08 15.83 0.73
CA TRP A 60 -11.38 15.25 -0.57
C TRP A 60 -10.12 14.64 -1.21
N LEU A 61 -8.97 15.28 -1.04
CA LEU A 61 -7.71 14.87 -1.66
C LEU A 61 -7.09 13.68 -0.92
N PHE A 62 -7.01 13.75 0.41
CA PHE A 62 -6.51 12.67 1.24
C PHE A 62 -7.38 11.42 1.07
N ASN A 63 -8.67 11.48 1.41
CA ASN A 63 -9.58 10.33 1.36
C ASN A 63 -9.74 9.82 -0.08
N GLY A 64 -9.89 10.74 -1.04
CA GLY A 64 -10.01 10.41 -2.45
C GLY A 64 -8.79 9.66 -2.97
N SER A 65 -7.58 10.08 -2.61
CA SER A 65 -6.36 9.38 -3.03
C SER A 65 -6.24 7.96 -2.44
N LEU A 66 -6.70 7.73 -1.21
CA LEU A 66 -6.72 6.40 -0.61
C LEU A 66 -7.72 5.48 -1.35
N ILE A 67 -8.90 5.99 -1.68
CA ILE A 67 -9.93 5.26 -2.42
C ILE A 67 -9.46 4.95 -3.84
N VAL A 68 -9.05 5.98 -4.58
CA VAL A 68 -8.62 5.83 -5.98
C VAL A 68 -7.36 4.97 -6.05
N GLY A 69 -6.39 5.17 -5.16
CA GLY A 69 -5.19 4.34 -5.09
C GLY A 69 -5.51 2.87 -4.80
N GLY A 70 -6.45 2.59 -3.89
CA GLY A 70 -6.89 1.22 -3.58
C GLY A 70 -7.55 0.53 -4.77
N ILE A 71 -8.43 1.23 -5.48
CA ILE A 71 -9.08 0.73 -6.69
C ILE A 71 -8.07 0.51 -7.81
N VAL A 72 -7.24 1.52 -8.10
CA VAL A 72 -6.19 1.45 -9.14
C VAL A 72 -5.19 0.34 -8.85
N GLY A 73 -4.83 0.08 -7.60
CA GLY A 73 -3.89 -0.97 -7.24
C GLY A 73 -4.44 -2.40 -7.39
N THR A 74 -5.76 -2.57 -7.42
CA THR A 74 -6.41 -3.90 -7.37
C THR A 74 -5.97 -4.86 -8.50
N PRO A 75 -5.85 -4.44 -9.78
CA PRO A 75 -5.32 -5.31 -10.83
C PRO A 75 -3.91 -5.85 -10.55
N TYR A 76 -3.08 -5.13 -9.80
CA TYR A 76 -1.76 -5.61 -9.39
C TYR A 76 -1.83 -6.88 -8.54
N ALA A 77 -2.87 -7.02 -7.70
CA ALA A 77 -3.12 -8.23 -6.93
C ALA A 77 -3.33 -9.44 -7.85
N TRP A 78 -4.08 -9.25 -8.94
CA TRP A 78 -4.27 -10.30 -9.95
C TRP A 78 -2.94 -10.67 -10.63
N ALA A 79 -2.10 -9.69 -10.99
CA ALA A 79 -0.78 -9.98 -11.55
C ALA A 79 0.09 -10.81 -10.59
N LEU A 80 0.10 -10.46 -9.30
CA LEU A 80 0.80 -11.22 -8.25
C LEU A 80 0.24 -12.63 -8.07
N TYR A 81 -1.07 -12.80 -8.17
CA TYR A 81 -1.76 -14.09 -8.01
C TYR A 81 -1.53 -15.00 -9.22
N SER A 82 -1.66 -14.48 -10.44
CA SER A 82 -1.45 -15.25 -11.67
C SER A 82 -0.01 -15.70 -11.86
N ALA A 83 0.95 -15.01 -11.25
CA ALA A 83 2.35 -15.41 -11.22
C ALA A 83 2.72 -16.34 -10.06
N ALA A 84 1.78 -16.65 -9.15
CA ALA A 84 2.06 -17.44 -7.96
C ALA A 84 2.19 -18.94 -8.28
N ALA A 85 3.36 -19.51 -8.01
CA ALA A 85 3.64 -20.94 -8.18
C ALA A 85 3.31 -21.78 -6.93
N ASP A 86 3.17 -21.14 -5.76
CA ASP A 86 3.05 -21.81 -4.47
C ASP A 86 2.04 -21.09 -3.54
N PRO A 87 1.56 -21.74 -2.45
CA PRO A 87 0.59 -21.15 -1.53
C PRO A 87 1.05 -19.85 -0.86
N LEU A 88 2.34 -19.70 -0.56
CA LEU A 88 2.88 -18.50 0.09
C LEU A 88 2.86 -17.31 -0.87
N SER A 89 3.18 -17.54 -2.15
CA SER A 89 3.02 -16.54 -3.23
C SER A 89 1.55 -16.13 -3.44
N ARG A 90 0.58 -17.03 -3.26
CA ARG A 90 -0.86 -16.72 -3.30
C ARG A 90 -1.30 -15.92 -2.07
N LEU A 91 -0.80 -16.29 -0.89
CA LEU A 91 -1.06 -15.57 0.36
C LEU A 91 -0.57 -14.12 0.27
N ARG A 92 0.61 -13.87 -0.30
CA ARG A 92 1.09 -12.51 -0.60
C ARG A 92 0.09 -11.71 -1.42
N ALA A 93 -0.43 -12.28 -2.51
CA ALA A 93 -1.37 -11.58 -3.39
C ALA A 93 -2.69 -11.25 -2.66
N ALA A 94 -3.20 -12.19 -1.86
CA ALA A 94 -4.38 -12.00 -1.03
C ALA A 94 -4.16 -10.94 0.06
N ALA A 95 -3.01 -10.97 0.75
CA ALA A 95 -2.63 -9.97 1.74
C ALA A 95 -2.52 -8.58 1.11
N TYR A 96 -1.86 -8.46 -0.04
CA TYR A 96 -1.79 -7.20 -0.79
C TYR A 96 -3.18 -6.65 -1.11
N LEU A 97 -4.09 -7.49 -1.62
CA LEU A 97 -5.46 -7.09 -1.93
C LEU A 97 -6.21 -6.63 -0.67
N LEU A 98 -6.09 -7.37 0.44
CA LEU A 98 -6.71 -7.00 1.70
C LEU A 98 -6.18 -5.66 2.24
N ALA A 99 -4.88 -5.39 2.08
CA ALA A 99 -4.31 -4.09 2.41
C ALA A 99 -4.95 -2.96 1.57
N LEU A 100 -5.14 -3.16 0.25
CA LEU A 100 -5.81 -2.15 -0.59
C LEU A 100 -7.28 -1.94 -0.23
N VAL A 101 -8.00 -3.01 0.11
CA VAL A 101 -9.39 -2.93 0.60
C VAL A 101 -9.44 -2.14 1.90
N ALA A 102 -8.53 -2.42 2.83
CA ALA A 102 -8.44 -1.68 4.09
C ALA A 102 -8.10 -0.20 3.85
N MET A 103 -7.13 0.11 2.98
CA MET A 103 -6.78 1.48 2.59
C MET A 103 -7.98 2.23 1.98
N THR A 104 -8.74 1.57 1.11
CA THR A 104 -9.99 2.13 0.56
C THR A 104 -10.99 2.40 1.68
N GLY A 105 -11.11 1.47 2.63
CA GLY A 105 -11.92 1.62 3.83
C GLY A 105 -11.53 2.83 4.69
N VAL A 106 -10.23 3.14 4.82
CA VAL A 106 -9.75 4.35 5.51
C VAL A 106 -10.29 5.61 4.84
N GLY A 107 -10.25 5.68 3.50
CA GLY A 107 -10.80 6.83 2.77
C GLY A 107 -12.34 6.91 2.85
N LEU A 108 -13.04 5.78 2.91
CA LEU A 108 -14.51 5.73 3.03
C LEU A 108 -15.01 6.01 4.46
N ALA A 109 -14.19 5.73 5.47
CA ALA A 109 -14.47 6.00 6.88
C ALA A 109 -13.40 6.95 7.45
N PRO A 110 -13.53 8.28 7.23
CA PRO A 110 -12.61 9.26 7.77
C PRO A 110 -12.47 9.21 9.30
N ALA A 111 -11.43 9.87 9.83
CA ALA A 111 -11.15 9.90 11.26
C ALA A 111 -12.39 10.29 12.10
N GLY A 112 -12.53 9.68 13.28
CA GLY A 112 -13.70 9.83 14.14
C GLY A 112 -14.89 8.93 13.78
N ARG A 113 -14.87 8.23 12.63
CA ARG A 113 -15.86 7.18 12.32
C ARG A 113 -15.48 5.84 12.97
N PRO A 114 -16.45 5.01 13.41
CA PRO A 114 -16.16 3.77 14.15
C PRO A 114 -15.25 2.77 13.42
N LEU A 115 -15.35 2.72 12.08
CA LEU A 115 -14.57 1.78 11.27
C LEU A 115 -13.20 2.32 10.84
N HIS A 116 -12.88 3.59 11.14
CA HIS A 116 -11.62 4.19 10.73
C HIS A 116 -10.41 3.44 11.29
N LEU A 117 -10.38 3.24 12.62
CA LEU A 117 -9.28 2.56 13.29
C LEU A 117 -9.15 1.09 12.86
N PRO A 118 -10.24 0.29 12.79
CA PRO A 118 -10.16 -1.06 12.20
C PRO A 118 -9.55 -1.10 10.80
N PHE A 119 -9.95 -0.19 9.90
CA PHE A 119 -9.39 -0.13 8.55
C PHE A 119 -7.92 0.29 8.55
N ALA A 120 -7.55 1.31 9.32
CA ALA A 120 -6.17 1.80 9.40
C ALA A 120 -5.23 0.73 9.99
N ALA A 121 -5.62 0.10 11.10
CA ALA A 121 -4.85 -0.97 11.71
C ALA A 121 -4.70 -2.17 10.76
N THR A 122 -5.78 -2.57 10.10
CA THR A 122 -5.75 -3.64 9.10
C THR A 122 -4.80 -3.30 7.96
N PHE A 123 -4.85 -2.07 7.43
CA PHE A 123 -3.95 -1.63 6.37
C PHE A 123 -2.48 -1.76 6.79
N PHE A 124 -2.07 -1.17 7.90
CA PHE A 124 -0.66 -1.18 8.32
C PHE A 124 -0.15 -2.58 8.65
N VAL A 125 -0.94 -3.37 9.38
CA VAL A 125 -0.57 -4.75 9.74
C VAL A 125 -0.47 -5.62 8.47
N VAL A 126 -1.48 -5.58 7.60
CA VAL A 126 -1.50 -6.45 6.42
C VAL A 126 -0.50 -6.00 5.36
N ALA A 127 -0.22 -4.70 5.23
CA ALA A 127 0.86 -4.19 4.38
C ALA A 127 2.23 -4.70 4.82
N ALA A 128 2.53 -4.63 6.13
CA ALA A 128 3.74 -5.19 6.71
C ALA A 128 3.82 -6.71 6.49
N LEU A 129 2.73 -7.45 6.75
CA LEU A 129 2.65 -8.88 6.52
C LEU A 129 2.85 -9.25 5.06
N THR A 130 2.33 -8.47 4.12
CA THR A 130 2.54 -8.68 2.68
C THR A 130 4.02 -8.69 2.33
N ALA A 131 4.78 -7.70 2.84
CA ALA A 131 6.22 -7.60 2.61
C ALA A 131 7.00 -8.72 3.33
N ILE A 132 6.59 -9.14 4.53
CA ILE A 132 7.20 -10.26 5.26
C ILE A 132 6.97 -11.58 4.52
N VAL A 133 5.72 -11.90 4.17
CA VAL A 133 5.33 -13.13 3.45
C VAL A 133 6.11 -13.24 2.13
N ASP A 134 6.14 -12.17 1.36
CA ASP A 134 6.90 -12.11 0.11
C ASP A 134 8.42 -12.26 0.33
N GLY A 135 8.93 -11.62 1.38
CA GLY A 135 10.34 -11.67 1.72
C GLY A 135 10.81 -13.05 2.18
N VAL A 136 10.02 -13.74 3.00
CA VAL A 136 10.27 -15.12 3.44
C VAL A 136 10.25 -16.08 2.25
N ALA A 137 9.24 -15.96 1.37
CA ALA A 137 9.15 -16.79 0.16
C ALA A 137 10.39 -16.67 -0.74
N ARG A 138 11.07 -15.52 -0.69
CA ARG A 138 12.19 -15.18 -1.57
C ARG A 138 13.48 -14.86 -0.81
N PHE A 139 13.65 -15.38 0.40
CA PHE A 139 14.72 -14.95 1.33
C PHE A 139 16.15 -15.21 0.82
N ARG A 140 16.30 -16.14 -0.14
CA ARG A 140 17.57 -16.40 -0.84
C ARG A 140 18.02 -15.21 -1.71
N LEU A 141 17.10 -14.32 -2.10
CA LEU A 141 17.36 -13.15 -2.92
C LEU A 141 17.55 -11.90 -2.06
N ALA A 142 18.42 -10.98 -2.49
CA ALA A 142 18.59 -9.69 -1.83
C ALA A 142 17.26 -8.91 -1.72
N SER A 143 16.43 -8.93 -2.76
CA SER A 143 15.10 -8.31 -2.75
C SER A 143 14.15 -8.93 -1.73
N GLY A 144 14.28 -10.24 -1.45
CA GLY A 144 13.47 -10.91 -0.44
C GLY A 144 13.89 -10.49 0.97
N LYS A 145 15.20 -10.43 1.24
CA LYS A 145 15.73 -9.91 2.52
C LYS A 145 15.31 -8.46 2.77
N LEU A 146 15.41 -7.61 1.75
CA LEU A 146 14.95 -6.22 1.83
C LEU A 146 13.43 -6.12 2.03
N SER A 147 12.65 -7.04 1.46
CA SER A 147 11.20 -7.10 1.67
C SER A 147 10.86 -7.45 3.13
N VAL A 148 11.54 -8.43 3.73
CA VAL A 148 11.42 -8.71 5.16
C VAL A 148 11.80 -7.49 5.99
N LEU A 149 12.92 -6.85 5.67
CA LEU A 149 13.38 -5.66 6.39
C LEU A 149 12.34 -4.54 6.33
N ALA A 150 11.80 -4.23 5.15
CA ALA A 150 10.74 -3.22 5.01
C ALA A 150 9.49 -3.57 5.84
N GLY A 151 9.07 -4.84 5.81
CA GLY A 151 7.92 -5.32 6.58
C GLY A 151 8.12 -5.32 8.09
N VAL A 152 9.36 -5.45 8.58
CA VAL A 152 9.71 -5.36 10.01
C VAL A 152 9.89 -3.90 10.45
N LEU A 153 10.55 -3.07 9.63
CA LEU A 153 10.81 -1.67 9.96
C LEU A 153 9.52 -0.84 10.04
N ALA A 154 8.52 -1.13 9.19
CA ALA A 154 7.25 -0.41 9.21
C ALA A 154 6.54 -0.45 10.57
N PRO A 155 6.28 -1.61 11.20
CA PRO A 155 5.71 -1.66 12.55
C PRO A 155 6.72 -1.27 13.63
N ALA A 156 8.03 -1.54 13.47
CA ALA A 156 9.05 -1.17 14.45
C ALA A 156 9.24 0.35 14.59
N ALA A 157 8.88 1.13 13.56
CA ALA A 157 8.89 2.59 13.63
C ALA A 157 7.95 3.14 14.72
N TRP A 158 6.85 2.46 15.01
CA TRP A 158 5.85 2.90 15.98
C TRP A 158 6.38 2.95 17.42
N PRO A 159 6.92 1.88 18.03
CA PRO A 159 7.47 1.95 19.38
C PRO A 159 8.66 2.91 19.49
N VAL A 160 9.55 2.95 18.48
CA VAL A 160 10.67 3.91 18.44
C VAL A 160 10.15 5.35 18.48
N TRP A 161 9.16 5.65 17.65
CA TRP A 161 8.52 6.98 17.61
C TRP A 161 7.87 7.34 18.94
N THR A 162 7.11 6.39 19.51
CA THR A 162 6.39 6.59 20.77
C THR A 162 7.35 6.91 21.92
N LEU A 163 8.52 6.25 21.97
CA LEU A 163 9.54 6.47 22.99
C LEU A 163 10.29 7.79 22.82
N LEU A 164 10.45 8.29 21.59
CA LEU A 164 11.22 9.52 21.31
C LEU A 164 10.41 10.80 21.45
N LEU A 165 9.09 10.75 21.25
CA LEU A 165 8.21 11.93 21.21
C LEU A 165 7.02 11.85 22.19
N ASP A 166 7.13 11.04 23.24
CA ASP A 166 6.08 10.83 24.25
C ASP A 166 4.70 10.50 23.63
N GLY A 167 4.70 9.76 22.51
CA GLY A 167 3.49 9.39 21.79
C GLY A 167 2.74 10.53 21.09
N ARG A 168 3.34 11.72 20.92
CA ARG A 168 2.75 12.82 20.17
C ARG A 168 2.86 12.60 18.66
N GLY A 169 1.75 12.82 17.95
CA GLY A 169 1.66 12.84 16.48
C GLY A 169 2.06 11.53 15.80
N ILE A 170 1.13 10.83 15.17
CA ILE A 170 1.41 9.55 14.49
C ILE A 170 1.63 9.70 12.97
N ALA A 171 1.61 10.91 12.42
CA ALA A 171 1.71 11.14 10.99
C ALA A 171 3.01 10.61 10.36
N VAL A 172 4.15 10.77 11.04
CA VAL A 172 5.44 10.29 10.51
C VAL A 172 5.54 8.76 10.49
N PRO A 173 5.27 8.01 11.57
CA PRO A 173 5.30 6.55 11.49
C PRO A 173 4.26 5.99 10.51
N GLU A 174 3.09 6.63 10.37
CA GLU A 174 2.11 6.30 9.33
C GLU A 174 2.70 6.50 7.92
N PHE A 175 3.34 7.65 7.67
CA PHE A 175 3.92 7.95 6.36
C PHE A 175 5.10 7.05 6.02
N VAL A 176 5.99 6.77 6.99
CA VAL A 176 7.09 5.82 6.82
C VAL A 176 6.57 4.42 6.47
N GLY A 177 5.53 3.96 7.16
CA GLY A 177 4.87 2.68 6.83
C GLY A 177 4.30 2.66 5.41
N ALA A 178 3.62 3.74 5.00
CA ALA A 178 3.07 3.88 3.66
C ALA A 178 4.18 3.90 2.57
N VAL A 179 5.29 4.61 2.82
CA VAL A 179 6.45 4.66 1.92
C VAL A 179 7.12 3.29 1.81
N LEU A 180 7.35 2.58 2.91
CA LEU A 180 7.96 1.24 2.89
C LEU A 180 7.10 0.24 2.10
N PHE A 181 5.77 0.32 2.24
CA PHE A 181 4.86 -0.48 1.43
C PHE A 181 4.90 -0.06 -0.05
N GLY A 182 4.97 1.23 -0.36
CA GLY A 182 5.15 1.72 -1.72
C GLY A 182 6.46 1.26 -2.36
N VAL A 183 7.57 1.29 -1.61
CA VAL A 183 8.88 0.75 -2.03
C VAL A 183 8.77 -0.75 -2.31
N TRP A 184 8.05 -1.49 -1.47
CA TRP A 184 7.80 -2.90 -1.75
C TRP A 184 7.08 -3.10 -3.09
N VAL A 185 5.99 -2.37 -3.33
CA VAL A 185 5.23 -2.46 -4.60
C VAL A 185 6.12 -2.13 -5.79
N VAL A 186 6.85 -1.03 -5.75
CA VAL A 186 7.59 -0.51 -6.92
C VAL A 186 8.90 -1.25 -7.18
N ALA A 187 9.65 -1.62 -6.13
CA ALA A 187 11.05 -2.05 -6.29
C ALA A 187 11.33 -3.49 -5.85
N LEU A 188 10.64 -3.99 -4.82
CA LEU A 188 11.01 -5.27 -4.17
C LEU A 188 10.13 -6.45 -4.57
N SER A 189 8.87 -6.17 -4.90
CA SER A 189 7.89 -7.18 -5.30
C SER A 189 8.31 -7.90 -6.60
N PRO A 190 7.92 -9.18 -6.78
CA PRO A 190 8.38 -9.98 -7.92
C PRO A 190 7.80 -9.51 -9.27
N GLU A 191 6.65 -8.83 -9.25
CA GLU A 191 5.95 -8.36 -10.42
C GLU A 191 6.25 -6.88 -10.75
N ARG A 192 7.41 -6.37 -10.28
CA ARG A 192 7.81 -4.98 -10.50
C ARG A 192 7.85 -4.61 -12.00
N PRO A 193 7.47 -3.38 -12.36
CA PRO A 193 7.62 -2.90 -13.74
C PRO A 193 9.10 -2.94 -14.11
N MET A 194 9.41 -3.38 -15.34
CA MET A 194 10.76 -3.39 -15.93
C MET A 194 11.62 -4.67 -15.78
N ARG A 195 11.10 -5.79 -15.29
CA ARG A 195 11.73 -7.11 -15.57
C ARG A 195 10.87 -7.94 -16.53
N PRO A 196 11.43 -8.47 -17.64
CA PRO A 196 10.75 -9.52 -18.38
C PRO A 196 10.48 -10.70 -17.44
N SER A 197 9.29 -11.28 -17.53
CA SER A 197 8.96 -12.56 -16.89
C SER A 197 9.66 -13.72 -17.56
#